data_AF-D5Q7M4-F1
#
_entry.id   AF-D5Q7M4-F1
#
_cell.length_a   1.000
_cell.length_b   1.000
_cell.length_c   1.000
_cell.angle_alpha   90.00
_cell.angle_beta   90.00
_cell.angle_gamma   90.00
#
_symmetry.space_group_name_H-M   'P 1'
#
loop_
_entity.id
_entity.type
_entity.pdbx_description
1 polymer ?
#
loop_
_entity_poly.entity_id
_entity_poly.type
_entity_poly.pdbx_seq_one_letter_code
_entity_poly.pdbx_strand_id
1 'polypeptide(L)'
;EKAFEGTKECMDGLKKVLNKEIDATFIEGMGCVGGCVGGPKRILSVEEGTKNVDEYSESTNMETPFDNLNVLQFLTSLGIKRVESLGEKEEEKVKKIFSRDIKSNRKENKYKK
;
A
#
# COMPACT_ATOMS: atom_id res chain seq x y z
N GLU A 1 -12.08 6.47 6.44
CA GLU A 1 -10.66 6.18 6.24
C GLU A 1 -9.82 6.85 7.31
N LYS A 2 -8.75 6.20 7.76
CA LYS A 2 -7.76 6.78 8.68
C LYS A 2 -6.36 6.35 8.22
N ALA A 3 -5.46 7.31 8.14
CA ALA A 3 -4.05 7.08 7.85
C ALA A 3 -3.21 7.38 9.10
N PHE A 4 -2.14 6.61 9.29
CA PHE A 4 -1.16 6.79 10.36
C PHE A 4 0.26 6.74 9.80
N GLU A 5 1.18 7.50 10.37
CA GLU A 5 2.57 7.54 9.93
C GLU A 5 3.57 7.31 11.05
N GLY A 6 4.62 6.57 10.74
CA GLY A 6 5.56 6.09 11.73
C GLY A 6 4.99 4.94 12.59
N THR A 7 5.87 4.04 13.00
CA THR A 7 5.50 2.85 13.79
C THR A 7 4.76 3.18 15.09
N LYS A 8 5.10 4.31 15.73
CA LYS A 8 4.47 4.73 17.00
C LYS A 8 3.00 5.09 16.79
N GLU A 9 2.72 5.98 15.83
CA GLU A 9 1.34 6.41 15.55
C GLU A 9 0.50 5.25 15.03
N CYS A 10 1.06 4.42 14.14
CA CYS A 10 0.39 3.20 13.68
C CYS A 10 -0.06 2.32 14.85
N MET A 11 0.82 2.09 15.83
CA MET A 11 0.51 1.23 16.98
C MET A 11 -0.56 1.85 17.89
N ASP A 12 -0.47 3.15 18.15
CA ASP A 12 -1.43 3.84 19.00
C ASP A 12 -2.80 3.99 18.30
N GLY A 13 -2.81 4.25 17.00
CA GLY A 13 -4.01 4.25 16.16
C GLY A 13 -4.71 2.90 16.16
N LEU A 14 -3.96 1.81 15.98
CA LEU A 14 -4.51 0.44 16.05
C LEU A 14 -5.10 0.11 17.44
N LYS A 15 -4.46 0.54 18.54
CA LYS A 15 -5.04 0.36 19.89
C LYS A 15 -6.39 1.08 20.02
N LYS A 16 -6.48 2.32 19.55
CA LYS A 16 -7.74 3.09 19.58
C LYS A 16 -8.83 2.42 18.75
N VAL A 17 -8.48 1.87 17.58
CA VAL A 17 -9.40 1.07 16.76
C VAL A 17 -9.88 -0.18 17.52
N LEU A 18 -8.97 -0.92 18.16
CA LEU A 18 -9.33 -2.10 18.97
C LEU A 18 -10.25 -1.75 20.15
N ASN A 19 -10.03 -0.59 20.76
CA ASN A 19 -10.87 -0.05 21.85
C ASN A 19 -12.19 0.56 21.36
N LYS A 20 -12.46 0.55 20.05
CA LYS A 20 -13.64 1.19 19.41
C LYS A 20 -13.71 2.71 19.64
N GLU A 21 -12.57 3.35 19.86
CA GLU A 21 -12.44 4.81 19.97
C GLU A 21 -12.36 5.48 18.58
N ILE A 22 -12.00 4.72 17.56
CA ILE A 22 -11.98 5.14 16.15
C ILE A 22 -12.92 4.23 15.37
N ASP A 23 -13.89 4.83 14.70
CA ASP A 23 -14.73 4.16 13.71
C ASP A 23 -14.17 4.38 12.30
N ALA A 24 -13.68 3.31 11.68
CA ALA A 24 -13.10 3.33 10.34
C ALA A 24 -13.27 1.97 9.63
N THR A 25 -13.65 2.03 8.36
CA THR A 25 -13.79 0.85 7.47
C THR A 25 -12.52 0.55 6.67
N PHE A 26 -11.61 1.53 6.60
CA PHE A 26 -10.32 1.43 5.91
C PHE A 26 -9.26 2.18 6.71
N ILE A 27 -8.12 1.51 6.92
CA ILE A 27 -7.00 2.02 7.69
C ILE A 27 -5.73 1.80 6.89
N GLU A 28 -4.97 2.88 6.68
CA GLU A 28 -3.64 2.85 6.08
C GLU A 28 -2.59 3.16 7.16
N GLY A 29 -1.44 2.49 7.08
CA GLY A 29 -0.33 2.70 8.00
C GLY A 29 0.99 2.70 7.27
N MET A 30 1.80 3.74 7.50
CA MET A 30 3.14 3.89 6.93
C MET A 30 4.20 3.76 8.02
N GLY A 31 5.28 3.03 7.74
CA GLY A 31 6.33 2.77 8.74
C GLY A 31 7.20 3.99 9.09
N CYS A 32 7.25 4.99 8.21
CA CYS A 32 8.03 6.21 8.39
C CYS A 32 7.09 7.41 8.59
N VAL A 33 7.55 8.37 9.40
CA VAL A 33 6.93 9.70 9.49
C VAL A 33 7.24 10.45 8.19
N GLY A 34 6.24 11.10 7.58
CA GLY A 34 6.34 11.69 6.24
C GLY A 34 6.20 10.66 5.10
N GLY A 35 5.64 9.48 5.38
CA GLY A 35 5.44 8.43 4.38
C GLY A 35 6.72 7.95 3.69
N CYS A 36 6.61 7.54 2.43
CA CYS A 36 7.74 7.00 1.65
C CYS A 36 8.88 8.02 1.47
N VAL A 37 8.56 9.30 1.23
CA VAL A 37 9.56 10.37 1.09
C VAL A 37 10.28 10.69 2.41
N GLY A 38 9.65 10.37 3.54
CA GLY A 38 10.23 10.42 4.88
C GLY A 38 11.14 9.25 5.24
N GLY A 39 11.40 8.32 4.31
CA GLY A 39 12.22 7.13 4.56
C GLY A 39 13.64 7.43 5.07
N PRO A 40 14.25 6.50 5.84
CA PRO A 40 15.53 6.74 6.52
C PRO A 40 16.74 6.89 5.58
N LYS A 41 16.58 6.58 4.29
CA LYS A 41 17.62 6.72 3.25
C LYS A 41 17.35 7.91 2.30
N ARG A 42 16.47 8.84 2.68
CA ARG A 42 16.22 10.05 1.89
C ARG A 42 17.48 10.91 1.79
N ILE A 43 17.66 11.52 0.63
CA ILE A 43 18.76 12.46 0.36
C ILE A 43 18.30 13.93 0.37
N LEU A 44 16.98 14.17 0.30
CA LEU A 44 16.34 15.48 0.38
C LEU A 44 15.57 15.61 1.70
N SER A 45 15.17 16.85 2.03
CA SER A 45 14.17 17.11 3.08
C SER A 45 12.84 16.41 2.76
N VAL A 46 11.99 16.19 3.77
CA VAL A 46 10.66 15.58 3.52
C VAL A 46 9.83 16.54 2.67
N GLU A 47 9.92 17.82 2.99
CA GLU A 47 9.22 18.92 2.33
C GLU A 47 9.60 19.02 0.84
N GLU A 48 10.88 18.99 0.54
CA GLU A 48 11.37 19.03 -0.85
C GLU A 48 11.06 17.73 -1.60
N GLY A 49 11.16 16.57 -0.93
CA GLY A 49 10.78 15.29 -1.49
C GLY A 49 9.30 15.22 -1.87
N THR A 50 8.41 15.68 -0.98
CA THR A 50 6.98 15.80 -1.23
C THR A 50 6.71 16.69 -2.44
N LYS A 51 7.27 17.91 -2.43
CA LYS A 51 7.09 18.85 -3.55
C LYS A 51 7.48 18.25 -4.90
N ASN A 52 8.64 17.58 -4.98
CA ASN A 52 9.10 16.98 -6.23
C ASN A 52 8.22 15.82 -6.71
N VAL A 53 7.70 15.00 -5.79
CA VAL A 53 6.79 13.90 -6.12
C VAL A 53 5.44 14.44 -6.57
N ASP A 54 4.92 15.47 -5.91
CA ASP A 54 3.66 16.12 -6.26
C ASP A 54 3.76 16.76 -7.66
N GLU A 55 4.81 17.55 -7.92
CA GLU A 55 5.04 18.16 -9.25
C GLU A 55 5.15 17.10 -10.37
N TYR A 56 5.82 15.97 -10.09
CA TYR A 56 5.89 14.85 -11.04
C TYR A 56 4.50 14.22 -11.25
N SER A 57 3.74 14.00 -10.18
CA SER A 57 2.40 13.43 -10.25
C SER A 57 1.42 14.33 -10.99
N GLU A 58 1.49 15.65 -10.78
CA GLU A 58 0.63 16.64 -11.43
C GLU A 58 1.01 16.87 -12.90
N SER A 59 2.20 16.44 -13.33
CA SER A 59 2.64 16.57 -14.72
C SER A 59 1.93 15.62 -15.70
N THR A 60 1.18 14.63 -15.20
CA THR A 60 0.43 13.68 -16.01
C THR A 60 -1.08 13.93 -15.93
N ASN A 61 -1.76 13.77 -17.06
CA ASN A 61 -3.23 13.81 -17.14
C ASN A 61 -3.87 12.43 -16.81
N MET A 62 -3.08 11.42 -16.49
CA MET A 62 -3.58 10.10 -16.09
C MET A 62 -3.96 10.14 -14.60
N GLU A 63 -5.25 10.01 -14.31
CA GLU A 63 -5.76 10.05 -12.93
C GLU A 63 -5.76 8.67 -12.28
N THR A 64 -5.97 7.64 -13.09
CA THR A 64 -6.04 6.25 -12.65
C THR A 64 -5.07 5.37 -13.45
N PRO A 65 -4.65 4.22 -12.90
CA PRO A 65 -3.86 3.25 -13.66
C PRO A 65 -4.55 2.79 -14.95
N PHE A 66 -5.89 2.91 -15.06
CA PHE A 66 -6.65 2.50 -16.24
C PHE A 66 -6.56 3.48 -17.41
N ASP A 67 -6.12 4.72 -17.17
CA ASP A 67 -5.85 5.69 -18.23
C ASP A 67 -4.55 5.35 -18.99
N ASN A 68 -3.74 4.45 -18.44
CA ASN A 68 -2.50 3.98 -19.04
C ASN A 68 -2.73 2.73 -19.91
N LEU A 69 -2.69 2.90 -21.24
CA LEU A 69 -2.83 1.79 -22.20
C LEU A 69 -1.84 0.65 -21.96
N ASN A 70 -0.63 0.93 -21.46
CA ASN A 70 0.35 -0.10 -21.17
C ASN A 70 -0.10 -1.00 -20.00
N VAL A 71 -0.78 -0.44 -19.00
CA VAL A 71 -1.35 -1.21 -17.89
C VAL A 71 -2.44 -2.15 -18.41
N LEU A 72 -3.34 -1.66 -19.27
CA LEU A 72 -4.39 -2.47 -19.88
C LEU A 72 -3.84 -3.61 -20.75
N GLN A 73 -2.84 -3.31 -21.59
CA GLN A 73 -2.15 -4.30 -22.42
C GLN A 73 -1.44 -5.35 -21.55
N PHE A 74 -0.77 -4.92 -20.48
CA PHE A 74 -0.09 -5.81 -19.54
C PHE A 74 -1.08 -6.77 -18.87
N LEU A 75 -2.18 -6.25 -18.29
CA LEU A 75 -3.21 -7.07 -17.67
C LEU A 75 -3.83 -8.07 -18.66
N THR A 76 -4.14 -7.62 -19.88
CA THR A 76 -4.67 -8.48 -20.95
C THR A 76 -3.70 -9.59 -21.32
N SER A 77 -2.39 -9.29 -21.38
CA SER A 77 -1.34 -10.28 -21.69
C SER A 77 -1.18 -11.34 -20.58
N LEU A 78 -1.51 -10.99 -19.33
CA LEU A 78 -1.59 -11.91 -18.21
C LEU A 78 -2.89 -12.75 -18.20
N GLY A 79 -3.80 -12.51 -19.14
CA GLY A 79 -5.11 -13.16 -19.21
C GLY A 79 -6.19 -12.48 -18.38
N ILE A 80 -5.90 -11.33 -17.76
CA ILE A 80 -6.79 -10.60 -16.87
C ILE A 80 -7.63 -9.65 -17.73
N LYS A 81 -8.89 -9.99 -17.93
CA LYS A 81 -9.82 -9.22 -18.79
C LYS A 81 -10.79 -8.34 -18.01
N ARG A 82 -10.82 -8.50 -16.69
CA ARG A 82 -11.75 -7.85 -15.77
C ARG A 82 -11.01 -7.46 -14.50
N VAL A 83 -11.33 -6.30 -13.92
CA VAL A 83 -10.69 -5.82 -12.69
C VAL A 83 -11.04 -6.73 -11.51
N GLU A 84 -12.26 -7.27 -11.53
CA GLU A 84 -12.80 -8.21 -10.56
C GLU A 84 -11.93 -9.48 -10.44
N SER A 85 -11.33 -9.93 -11.55
CA SER A 85 -10.40 -11.07 -11.59
C SER A 85 -9.15 -10.88 -10.71
N LEU A 86 -8.78 -9.64 -10.35
CA LEU A 86 -7.62 -9.38 -9.48
C LEU A 86 -7.84 -9.83 -8.03
N GLY A 87 -9.09 -9.87 -7.57
CA GLY A 87 -9.47 -10.27 -6.21
C GLY A 87 -10.09 -11.66 -6.11
N GLU A 88 -10.55 -12.22 -7.24
CA GLU A 88 -11.26 -13.49 -7.25
C GLU A 88 -10.34 -14.67 -6.98
N LYS A 89 -10.86 -15.62 -6.18
CA LYS A 89 -10.05 -16.72 -5.69
C LYS A 89 -9.74 -17.79 -6.74
N GLU A 90 -10.41 -17.75 -7.87
CA GLU A 90 -10.45 -18.83 -8.86
C GLU A 90 -9.32 -18.72 -9.90
N GLU A 91 -8.68 -17.55 -10.03
CA GLU A 91 -7.50 -17.37 -10.87
C GLU A 91 -6.21 -17.56 -10.07
N GLU A 92 -5.90 -18.82 -9.76
CA GLU A 92 -4.71 -19.25 -9.00
C GLU A 92 -3.40 -18.64 -9.53
N LYS A 93 -3.31 -18.36 -10.84
CA LYS A 93 -2.16 -17.70 -11.46
C LYS A 93 -2.05 -16.22 -11.07
N VAL A 94 -3.15 -15.48 -11.09
CA VAL A 94 -3.20 -14.03 -10.76
C VAL A 94 -2.89 -13.81 -9.29
N LYS A 95 -3.49 -14.63 -8.41
CA LYS A 95 -3.27 -14.54 -6.96
C LYS A 95 -1.83 -14.82 -6.58
N LYS A 96 -1.14 -15.74 -7.27
CA LYS A 96 0.29 -16.00 -7.04
C LYS A 96 1.20 -14.82 -7.37
N ILE A 97 0.78 -13.96 -8.30
CA ILE A 97 1.55 -12.79 -8.72
C ILE A 97 1.26 -11.60 -7.82
N PHE A 98 -0.03 -11.30 -7.60
CA PHE A 98 -0.46 -10.04 -6.97
C PHE A 98 -0.84 -10.16 -5.50
N SER A 99 -0.93 -11.37 -4.94
CA SER A 99 -1.26 -11.58 -3.53
C SER A 99 -0.16 -12.35 -2.79
N ARG A 100 0.05 -11.98 -1.53
CA ARG A 100 0.96 -12.69 -0.62
C ARG A 100 0.23 -13.11 0.64
N ASP A 101 0.31 -14.39 0.99
CA ASP A 101 -0.16 -14.88 2.28
C ASP A 101 0.87 -14.55 3.38
N ILE A 102 0.42 -13.77 4.37
CA ILE A 102 1.22 -13.32 5.50
C ILE A 102 1.23 -14.38 6.62
N LYS A 103 0.24 -15.29 6.68
CA LYS A 103 0.15 -16.33 7.73
C LYS A 103 1.17 -17.45 7.53
N SER A 104 1.40 -17.86 6.28
CA SER A 104 2.33 -18.95 5.93
C SER A 104 3.81 -18.67 6.25
N ASN A 105 4.18 -17.41 6.49
CA ASN A 105 5.55 -16.99 6.77
C ASN A 105 5.86 -16.73 8.25
N ARG A 106 4.93 -17.01 9.19
CA ARG A 106 5.25 -17.00 10.61
C ARG A 106 6.15 -18.19 10.94
N LYS A 107 7.46 -18.02 10.77
CA LYS A 107 8.43 -18.78 11.58
C LYS A 107 8.02 -18.55 13.03
N GLU A 108 7.71 -19.62 13.76
CA GLU A 108 7.37 -19.54 15.18
C GLU A 108 8.37 -18.61 15.88
N ASN A 109 7.84 -17.59 16.56
CA ASN A 109 8.62 -16.60 17.27
C ASN A 109 9.55 -17.29 18.29
N LYS A 110 10.82 -17.49 17.92
CA LYS A 110 11.93 -17.95 18.78
C LYS A 110 12.39 -16.88 19.78
N TYR A 111 11.69 -15.76 19.88
CA TYR A 111 11.95 -14.70 20.85
C TYR A 111 10.69 -14.44 21.68
N LYS A 112 10.27 -15.45 22.46
CA LYS A 112 9.65 -15.16 23.76
C LYS A 112 10.82 -14.85 24.71
N LYS A 113 10.95 -13.60 25.10
CA LYS A 113 11.76 -13.18 26.24
C LYS A 113 10.84 -12.54 27.25
#